data_AF-A0A976EG61-F1
#
_entry.id   AF-A0A976EG61-F1
#
_cell.length_a   1.000
_cell.length_b   1.000
_cell.length_c   1.000
_cell.angle_alpha   90.00
_cell.angle_beta   90.00
_cell.angle_gamma   90.00
#
_symmetry.space_group_name_H-M   'P 1'
#
loop_
_entity.id
_entity.type
_entity.pdbx_description
1 polymer ?
#
loop_
_entity_poly.entity_id
_entity_poly.type
_entity_poly.pdbx_seq_one_letter_code
_entity_poly.pdbx_strand_id
1 'polypeptide(L)'
;MAVSVRLLTNLKVNYDTDHFHPHLERTFRLLTQETTADKQSLWASVPQPLVSQLRNSSFVEKTVSVRNGGYCNIQTDKGDVSAEITYSEPAFFEVFGFKNIVGLC
;
A
#
# COMPACT_ATOMS: atom_id res chain seq x y z
N MET A 1 -11.04 33.17 -14.39
CA MET A 1 -10.14 32.08 -14.81
C MET A 1 -9.40 31.42 -13.64
N ALA A 2 -8.65 32.14 -12.80
CA ALA A 2 -7.86 31.54 -11.71
C ALA A 2 -8.71 30.79 -10.64
N VAL A 3 -9.89 31.30 -10.30
CA VAL A 3 -10.78 30.68 -9.31
C VAL A 3 -11.36 29.36 -9.81
N SER A 4 -11.81 29.31 -11.06
CA SER A 4 -12.40 28.11 -11.69
C SER A 4 -11.38 26.97 -11.82
N VAL A 5 -10.13 27.29 -12.18
CA VAL A 5 -9.04 26.30 -12.25
C VAL A 5 -8.73 25.73 -10.87
N ARG A 6 -8.70 26.57 -9.83
CA ARG A 6 -8.44 26.14 -8.46
C ARG A 6 -9.56 25.27 -7.87
N LEU A 7 -10.81 25.56 -8.24
CA LEU A 7 -11.95 24.72 -7.89
C LEU A 7 -11.83 23.33 -8.53
N LEU A 8 -11.53 23.27 -9.83
CA LEU A 8 -11.37 22.00 -10.55
C LEU A 8 -10.20 21.17 -10.04
N THR A 9 -9.07 21.80 -9.69
CA THR A 9 -7.95 21.06 -9.11
C THR A 9 -8.26 20.53 -7.72
N ASN A 10 -8.95 21.29 -6.87
CA ASN A 10 -9.38 20.80 -5.55
C ASN A 10 -10.40 19.66 -5.66
N LEU A 11 -11.36 19.76 -6.59
CA LEU A 11 -12.29 18.66 -6.88
C LEU A 11 -11.54 17.43 -7.35
N LYS A 12 -10.61 17.58 -8.30
CA LYS A 12 -9.78 16.49 -8.78
C LYS A 12 -8.99 15.82 -7.65
N VAL A 13 -8.32 16.60 -6.80
CA VAL A 13 -7.58 16.06 -5.64
C VAL A 13 -8.52 15.29 -4.70
N ASN A 14 -9.72 15.80 -4.44
CA ASN A 14 -10.69 15.11 -3.60
C ASN A 14 -11.22 13.82 -4.22
N TYR A 15 -11.35 13.73 -5.55
CA TYR A 15 -11.79 12.53 -6.24
C TYR A 15 -10.67 11.51 -6.51
N ASP A 16 -9.43 11.97 -6.67
CA ASP A 16 -8.26 11.13 -6.88
C ASP A 16 -7.73 10.51 -5.57
N THR A 17 -8.13 11.06 -4.41
CA THR A 17 -7.64 10.60 -3.10
C THR A 17 -8.65 9.67 -2.43
N ASP A 18 -8.18 8.52 -1.99
CA ASP A 18 -8.97 7.57 -1.20
C ASP A 18 -9.16 8.08 0.24
N HIS A 19 -10.36 8.60 0.54
CA HIS A 19 -10.71 9.17 1.85
C HIS A 19 -11.20 8.13 2.87
N PHE A 20 -11.25 6.85 2.51
CA PHE A 20 -11.81 5.80 3.36
C PHE A 20 -10.78 5.15 4.30
N HIS A 21 -9.50 5.53 4.21
CA HIS A 21 -8.45 5.02 5.08
C HIS A 21 -8.63 5.57 6.51
N PRO A 22 -8.83 4.71 7.54
CA PRO A 22 -9.30 5.15 8.86
C PRO A 22 -8.26 5.91 9.69
N HIS A 23 -6.97 5.66 9.45
CA HIS A 23 -5.86 6.05 10.34
C HIS A 23 -4.62 6.50 9.55
N LEU A 24 -4.82 7.26 8.49
CA LEU A 24 -3.76 7.65 7.56
C LEU A 24 -2.64 8.46 8.26
N GLU A 25 -2.99 9.24 9.27
CA GLU A 25 -2.08 10.04 10.11
C GLU A 25 -1.09 9.20 10.94
N ARG A 26 -1.42 7.93 11.19
CA ARG A 26 -0.61 6.99 11.98
C ARG A 26 -0.23 5.73 11.19
N THR A 27 -0.38 5.78 9.87
CA THR A 27 0.06 4.71 8.96
C THR A 27 1.38 5.11 8.32
N PHE A 28 2.43 4.32 8.59
CA PHE A 28 3.78 4.62 8.13
C PHE A 28 4.32 3.54 7.19
N ARG A 29 5.00 3.97 6.13
CA ARG A 29 5.82 3.10 5.28
C ARG A 29 7.25 3.08 5.78
N LEU A 30 7.81 1.88 5.94
CA LEU A 30 9.22 1.71 6.24
C LEU A 30 10.05 1.83 4.95
N LEU A 31 11.14 2.59 5.03
CA LEU A 31 12.12 2.76 3.96
C LEU A 31 13.47 2.26 4.49
N THR A 32 14.25 1.59 3.63
CA THR A 32 15.61 1.16 3.98
C THR A 32 16.61 2.10 3.34
N GLN A 33 17.49 2.67 4.15
CA GLN A 33 18.66 3.38 3.66
C GLN A 33 19.88 2.50 3.86
N GLU A 34 20.57 2.22 2.77
CA GLU A 34 21.84 1.51 2.76
C GLU A 34 22.96 2.52 2.58
N THR A 35 23.96 2.47 3.46
CA THR A 35 25.16 3.33 3.38
C THR A 35 26.39 2.44 3.22
N THR A 36 27.08 2.59 2.10
CA THR A 36 28.41 2.00 1.84
C THR A 36 29.47 3.11 1.86
N ALA A 37 30.75 2.75 1.82
CA ALA A 37 31.86 3.72 1.91
C ALA A 37 31.76 4.85 0.86
N ASP A 38 31.24 4.54 -0.32
CA ASP A 38 31.21 5.47 -1.46
C ASP A 38 29.81 5.97 -1.81
N LYS A 39 28.73 5.36 -1.27
CA LYS A 39 27.37 5.64 -1.73
C LYS A 39 26.30 5.41 -0.67
N GLN A 40 25.24 6.21 -0.77
CA GLN A 40 23.98 6.01 -0.08
C GLN A 40 22.91 5.58 -1.10
N SER A 41 22.21 4.48 -0.81
CA SER A 41 21.10 3.97 -1.61
C SER A 41 19.82 3.97 -0.78
N LEU A 42 18.72 4.42 -1.38
CA LEU A 42 17.39 4.41 -0.76
C LEU A 42 16.54 3.33 -1.41
N TRP A 43 15.94 2.49 -0.56
CA TRP A 43 15.11 1.37 -0.96
C TRP A 43 13.71 1.55 -0.40
N ALA A 44 12.73 1.34 -1.27
CA ALA A 44 11.31 1.38 -0.91
C ALA A 44 10.82 0.04 -0.32
N SER A 45 11.74 -0.92 -0.13
CA SER A 45 11.53 -2.24 0.45
C SER A 45 12.32 -2.39 1.76
N VAL A 46 11.92 -3.36 2.57
CA VAL A 46 12.59 -3.70 3.83
C VAL A 46 12.93 -5.19 3.90
N PRO A 47 13.96 -5.58 4.65
CA PRO A 47 14.26 -6.98 4.91
C PRO A 47 13.08 -7.68 5.58
N GLN A 48 12.72 -8.87 5.08
CA GLN A 48 11.59 -9.66 5.59
C GLN A 48 11.59 -9.89 7.12
N PRO A 49 12.74 -10.14 7.79
CA PRO A 49 12.75 -10.36 9.24
C PRO A 49 12.37 -9.13 10.07
N LEU A 50 12.38 -7.91 9.52
CA LEU A 50 12.10 -6.68 10.27
C LEU A 50 10.67 -6.65 10.81
N VAL A 51 9.71 -7.19 10.06
CA VAL A 51 8.29 -7.15 10.41
C VAL A 51 8.02 -7.91 11.70
N SER A 52 8.63 -9.09 11.90
CA SER A 52 8.43 -9.88 13.12
C SER A 52 9.03 -9.20 14.35
N GLN A 53 10.11 -8.44 14.20
CA GLN A 53 10.71 -7.68 15.28
C GLN A 53 9.83 -6.49 15.68
N LEU A 54 9.27 -5.77 14.69
CA LEU A 54 8.41 -4.61 14.94
C LEU A 54 7.09 -4.97 15.60
N ARG A 55 6.55 -6.17 15.34
CA ARG A 55 5.34 -6.66 16.02
C ARG A 55 5.48 -6.75 17.54
N ASN A 56 6.71 -6.87 18.05
CA ASN A 56 6.98 -6.95 19.49
C ASN A 56 7.19 -5.56 20.13
N SER A 57 7.20 -4.48 19.34
CA SER A 57 7.38 -3.13 19.83
C SER A 57 6.06 -2.56 20.38
N SER A 58 6.09 -2.02 21.60
CA SER A 58 4.89 -1.53 22.29
C SER A 58 4.19 -0.34 21.62
N PHE A 59 4.88 0.39 20.74
CA PHE A 59 4.34 1.54 20.01
C PHE A 59 3.74 1.17 18.64
N VAL A 60 3.79 -0.11 18.24
CA VAL A 60 3.27 -0.59 16.96
C VAL A 60 1.94 -1.31 17.21
N GLU A 61 0.86 -0.75 16.67
CA GLU A 61 -0.48 -1.35 16.79
C GLU A 61 -0.66 -2.53 15.83
N LYS A 62 -0.27 -2.36 14.56
CA LYS A 62 -0.34 -3.39 13.51
C LYS A 62 0.79 -3.22 12.52
N THR A 63 1.17 -4.32 11.88
CA THR A 63 2.13 -4.36 10.77
C THR A 63 1.50 -5.08 9.59
N VAL A 64 1.80 -4.63 8.38
CA VAL A 64 1.37 -5.30 7.15
C VAL A 64 2.56 -5.36 6.19
N SER A 65 2.81 -6.55 5.63
CA SER A 65 3.77 -6.73 4.55
C SER A 65 3.05 -6.68 3.19
N VAL A 66 3.60 -5.94 2.24
CA VAL A 66 3.12 -5.90 0.85
C VAL A 66 4.28 -6.27 -0.06
N ARG A 67 4.05 -7.20 -1.00
CA ARG A 67 5.06 -7.64 -1.98
C ARG A 67 4.48 -7.58 -3.38
N ASN A 68 5.22 -6.93 -4.28
CA ASN A 68 4.85 -6.94 -5.70
C ASN A 68 5.13 -8.35 -6.28
N GLY A 69 4.11 -8.95 -6.89
CA GLY A 69 4.17 -10.24 -7.57
C GLY A 69 4.37 -10.16 -9.08
N GLY A 70 4.35 -8.95 -9.65
CA GLY A 70 4.46 -8.68 -11.08
C GLY A 70 3.15 -8.90 -11.83
N TYR A 71 3.24 -8.81 -13.16
CA TYR A 71 2.12 -9.08 -14.06
C TYR A 71 2.02 -10.58 -14.34
N CYS A 72 0.81 -11.13 -14.22
CA CYS A 72 0.52 -12.48 -14.70
C CYS A 72 -0.78 -12.48 -15.53
N ASN A 73 -0.90 -13.46 -16.41
CA ASN A 73 -2.14 -13.71 -17.12
C ASN A 73 -2.98 -14.69 -16.30
N ILE A 74 -4.14 -14.22 -15.84
CA ILE A 74 -5.13 -15.01 -15.12
C ILE A 74 -6.07 -15.61 -16.16
N GLN A 75 -6.13 -16.93 -16.22
CA GLN A 75 -7.08 -17.63 -17.08
C GLN A 75 -8.48 -17.58 -16.48
N THR A 76 -9.45 -17.10 -17.26
CA THR A 76 -10.87 -17.06 -16.89
C THR A 76 -11.71 -17.88 -17.87
N ASP A 77 -12.99 -18.07 -17.56
CA ASP A 77 -13.99 -18.65 -18.47
C ASP A 77 -14.15 -17.85 -19.77
N LYS A 78 -13.76 -16.57 -19.76
CA LYS A 78 -13.83 -15.63 -20.89
C LYS A 78 -12.47 -15.38 -21.55
N GLY A 79 -11.44 -16.16 -21.21
CA GLY A 79 -10.08 -16.04 -21.73
C GLY A 79 -9.10 -15.44 -20.72
N ASP A 80 -7.91 -15.10 -21.21
CA ASP A 80 -6.81 -14.63 -20.37
C ASP A 80 -6.93 -13.13 -20.07
N VAL A 81 -6.79 -12.78 -18.79
CA VAL A 81 -6.79 -11.40 -18.30
C VAL A 81 -5.44 -11.10 -17.67
N SER A 82 -4.72 -10.11 -18.20
CA SER A 82 -3.49 -9.65 -17.58
C SER A 82 -3.80 -8.84 -16.31
N ALA A 83 -3.19 -9.21 -15.20
CA ALA A 83 -3.38 -8.54 -13.91
C ALA A 83 -2.03 -8.34 -13.21
N GLU A 84 -1.88 -7.19 -12.55
CA GLU A 84 -0.78 -6.97 -11.62
C GLU A 84 -1.13 -7.63 -10.28
N ILE A 85 -0.29 -8.56 -9.85
CA ILE A 85 -0.47 -9.30 -8.61
C ILE A 85 0.32 -8.64 -7.50
N THR A 86 -0.33 -8.46 -6.35
CA THR A 86 0.31 -8.04 -5.12
C THR A 86 -0.05 -9.02 -4.01
N TYR A 87 0.96 -9.47 -3.28
CA TYR A 87 0.78 -10.34 -2.12
C TYR A 87 0.77 -9.51 -0.84
N SER A 88 -0.18 -9.80 0.05
CA SER A 88 -0.24 -9.17 1.36
C SER A 88 -0.82 -10.10 2.42
N GLU A 89 -0.94 -9.59 3.64
CA GLU A 89 -1.47 -10.28 4.80
C GLU A 89 -2.94 -9.90 5.00
N PRO A 90 -3.78 -10.73 5.66
CA PRO A 90 -5.18 -10.39 5.91
C PRO A 90 -5.38 -9.05 6.64
N ALA A 91 -4.44 -8.66 7.49
CA ALA A 91 -4.45 -7.37 8.19
C ALA A 91 -4.41 -6.14 7.25
N PHE A 92 -4.04 -6.31 5.98
CA PHE A 92 -4.06 -5.24 4.97
C PHE A 92 -5.44 -4.57 4.86
N PHE A 93 -6.51 -5.37 4.77
CA PHE A 93 -7.86 -4.85 4.60
C PHE A 93 -8.31 -4.02 5.81
N GLU A 94 -7.87 -4.40 7.01
CA GLU A 94 -8.17 -3.66 8.24
C GLU A 94 -7.37 -2.36 8.34
N VAL A 95 -6.05 -2.41 8.13
CA VAL A 95 -5.16 -1.23 8.23
C VAL A 95 -5.53 -0.17 7.19
N PHE A 96 -5.85 -0.58 5.97
CA PHE A 96 -6.22 0.34 4.89
C PHE A 96 -7.75 0.55 4.78
N GLY A 97 -8.58 -0.10 5.61
CA GLY A 97 -10.02 0.14 5.65
C GLY A 97 -10.80 -0.34 4.42
N PHE A 98 -10.25 -1.27 3.64
CA PHE A 98 -10.95 -1.87 2.51
C PHE A 98 -12.07 -2.78 3.00
N LYS A 99 -13.30 -2.51 2.57
CA LYS A 99 -14.46 -3.36 2.85
C LYS A 99 -14.58 -4.42 1.77
N ASN A 100 -14.63 -5.68 2.18
CA ASN A 100 -14.97 -6.76 1.26
C ASN A 100 -16.45 -6.65 0.87
N ILE A 101 -16.69 -6.45 -0.42
CA ILE A 101 -18.04 -6.30 -0.99
C ILE A 101 -18.72 -7.66 -1.19
N VAL A 102 -17.92 -8.74 -1.17
CA VAL A 102 -18.38 -10.13 -1.28
C VAL A 102 -17.63 -10.94 -0.22
N GLY A 103 -18.37 -11.47 0.76
CA GLY A 103 -17.86 -12.48 1.67
C GLY A 103 -17.91 -13.84 0.97
N LEU A 104 -16.78 -14.31 0.46
CA LEU A 104 -16.66 -15.72 0.06
C LEU A 104 -16.15 -16.48 1.30
N CYS A 105 -17.05 -17.32 1.82
CA CYS A 105 -16.77 -18.38 2.78
C CYS A 105 -15.66 -19.31 2.29
#